data_AF-A0A7S1E4P6-F1
#
_entry.id   AF-A0A7S1E4P6-F1
#
_cell.length_a   1.000
_cell.length_b   1.000
_cell.length_c   1.000
_cell.angle_alpha   90.00
_cell.angle_beta   90.00
_cell.angle_gamma   90.00
#
_symmetry.space_group_name_H-M   'P 1'
#
loop_
_entity.id
_entity.type
_entity.pdbx_description
1 polymer ?
#
loop_
_entity_poly.entity_id
_entity_poly.type
_entity_poly.pdbx_seq_one_letter_code
_entity_poly.pdbx_strand_id
1 'polypeptide(L)'
;DRFLLAAFEVATETSISLATSDPPSTNAPLDALSRLLSLLVRSFDEWRRSTSMTRETFVTRSIGALVKVVHIHHVERKTSFNQRPYHRLFVKMLTDLRETVGDHVSFAVSDALIALQPRNLPAFAFAWLEILAHRLVMPKLLQAQGNKGWLPFHKMLVALFQYMEPWLRNADLPPPIKLLYNGTLRVLLVLLHDFPEFLCEYHYSFCDVIPASCVQLRNLVLSAFPLRMALPDPFTPHLKVDLLPEISVAPTILSNFTASIAAVPGLRNELDAFLKGTRSGGNASFVSELIAKSALPPAEAAARGCRYNVPLINSVVLYSGAYAISHGG
;
A
#
# COMPACT_ATOMS: atom_id res chain seq x y z
N ASP A 1 9.69 17.72 -20.98
CA ASP A 1 8.36 17.07 -21.07
C ASP A 1 8.07 16.45 -22.41
N ARG A 2 7.82 17.22 -23.49
CA ARG A 2 7.52 16.63 -24.82
C ARG A 2 8.55 15.61 -25.29
N PHE A 3 9.84 15.94 -25.14
CA PHE A 3 10.94 15.02 -25.43
C PHE A 3 10.84 13.70 -24.64
N LEU A 4 10.55 13.76 -23.33
CA LEU A 4 10.48 12.58 -22.47
C LEU A 4 9.31 11.67 -22.88
N LEU A 5 8.14 12.25 -23.17
CA LEU A 5 6.98 11.50 -23.63
C LEU A 5 7.29 10.76 -24.94
N ALA A 6 7.75 11.48 -25.95
CA ALA A 6 8.10 10.90 -27.24
C ALA A 6 9.21 9.83 -27.12
N ALA A 7 10.20 10.05 -26.27
CA ALA A 7 11.28 9.07 -26.05
C ALA A 7 10.74 7.77 -25.43
N PHE A 8 9.87 7.86 -24.42
CA PHE A 8 9.23 6.68 -23.83
C PHE A 8 8.28 5.97 -24.81
N GLU A 9 7.50 6.71 -25.58
CA GLU A 9 6.63 6.15 -26.63
C GLU A 9 7.46 5.36 -27.64
N VAL A 10 8.45 6.01 -28.28
CA VAL A 10 9.32 5.38 -29.28
C VAL A 10 10.04 4.17 -28.71
N ALA A 11 10.62 4.26 -27.51
CA ALA A 11 11.34 3.13 -26.91
C ALA A 11 10.42 1.94 -26.61
N THR A 12 9.21 2.19 -26.11
CA THR A 12 8.25 1.12 -25.80
C THR A 12 7.66 0.49 -27.05
N GLU A 13 7.32 1.28 -28.07
CA GLU A 13 6.85 0.77 -29.37
C GLU A 13 7.92 -0.04 -30.09
N THR A 14 9.15 0.47 -30.11
CA THR A 14 10.29 -0.24 -30.70
C THR A 14 10.52 -1.57 -29.98
N SER A 15 10.49 -1.59 -28.64
CA SER A 15 10.61 -2.82 -27.86
C SER A 15 9.51 -3.83 -28.19
N ILE A 16 8.25 -3.39 -28.32
CA ILE A 16 7.13 -4.26 -28.67
C ILE A 16 7.30 -4.83 -30.08
N SER A 17 7.75 -4.02 -31.05
CA SER A 17 8.03 -4.46 -32.41
C SER A 17 9.17 -5.50 -32.46
N LEU A 18 10.26 -5.23 -31.74
CA LEU A 18 11.43 -6.12 -31.64
C LEU A 18 11.08 -7.45 -30.95
N ALA A 19 10.12 -7.47 -30.02
CA ALA A 19 9.70 -8.71 -29.38
C ALA A 19 9.18 -9.77 -30.38
N THR A 20 8.73 -9.34 -31.56
CA THR A 20 8.29 -10.24 -32.65
C THR A 20 9.35 -10.45 -33.73
N SER A 21 10.15 -9.42 -34.05
CA SER A 21 11.08 -9.42 -35.17
C SER A 21 12.51 -9.81 -34.80
N ASP A 22 13.00 -9.41 -33.61
CA ASP A 22 14.33 -9.72 -33.08
C ASP A 22 14.30 -9.80 -31.54
N PRO A 23 13.80 -10.92 -30.97
CA PRO A 23 13.57 -11.08 -29.53
C PRO A 23 14.79 -10.78 -28.63
N PRO A 24 16.04 -11.16 -28.98
CA PRO A 24 17.23 -10.81 -28.21
C PRO A 24 17.40 -9.29 -27.99
N SER A 25 17.00 -8.47 -28.96
CA SER A 25 17.18 -7.01 -28.94
C SER A 25 16.02 -6.26 -28.28
N THR A 26 14.96 -6.96 -27.85
CA THR A 26 13.73 -6.38 -27.26
C THR A 26 14.00 -5.32 -26.19
N ASN A 27 15.01 -5.54 -25.34
CA ASN A 27 15.30 -4.65 -24.20
C ASN A 27 16.28 -3.52 -24.54
N ALA A 28 16.98 -3.59 -25.66
CA ALA A 28 18.01 -2.63 -26.05
C ALA A 28 17.50 -1.16 -26.07
N PRO A 29 16.36 -0.81 -26.70
CA PRO A 29 15.89 0.57 -26.71
C PRO A 29 15.49 1.08 -25.31
N LEU A 30 14.95 0.20 -24.47
CA LEU A 30 14.53 0.53 -23.09
C LEU A 30 15.74 0.81 -22.21
N ASP A 31 16.76 -0.06 -22.30
CA ASP A 31 17.99 0.06 -21.54
C ASP A 31 18.80 1.29 -21.99
N ALA A 32 18.84 1.57 -23.30
CA ALA A 32 19.47 2.76 -23.85
C ALA A 32 18.78 4.05 -23.35
N LEU A 33 17.45 4.09 -23.33
CA LEU A 33 16.71 5.24 -22.81
C LEU A 33 16.96 5.46 -21.32
N SER A 34 16.93 4.41 -20.50
CA SER A 34 17.25 4.52 -19.07
C SER A 34 18.68 5.03 -18.84
N ARG A 35 19.64 4.53 -19.63
CA ARG A 35 21.03 4.99 -19.56
C ARG A 35 21.17 6.45 -19.95
N LEU A 36 20.48 6.88 -21.01
CA LEU A 36 20.41 8.29 -21.42
C LEU A 36 19.88 9.17 -20.28
N LEU A 37 18.78 8.77 -19.63
CA LEU A 37 18.23 9.52 -18.48
C LEU A 37 19.24 9.62 -17.34
N SER A 38 19.95 8.53 -17.00
CA SER A 38 21.01 8.57 -15.99
C SER A 38 22.15 9.51 -16.36
N LEU A 39 22.58 9.53 -17.64
CA LEU A 39 23.59 10.47 -18.12
C LEU A 39 23.11 11.92 -18.02
N LEU A 40 21.86 12.20 -18.41
CA LEU A 40 21.26 13.52 -18.26
C LEU A 40 21.21 13.99 -16.80
N VAL A 41 20.93 13.09 -15.85
CA VAL A 41 20.94 13.45 -14.42
C VAL A 41 22.36 13.68 -13.89
N ARG A 42 23.36 12.93 -14.40
CA ARG A 42 24.77 13.16 -14.03
C ARG A 42 25.26 14.51 -14.49
N SER A 43 25.06 14.82 -15.77
CA SER A 43 25.44 16.10 -16.37
C SER A 43 24.46 17.24 -16.06
N PHE A 44 23.52 17.04 -15.11
CA PHE A 44 22.45 17.99 -14.83
C PHE A 44 22.96 19.41 -14.65
N ASP A 45 23.99 19.61 -13.83
CA ASP A 45 24.52 20.95 -13.55
C ASP A 45 25.15 21.63 -14.79
N GLU A 46 25.60 20.86 -15.78
CA GLU A 46 26.18 21.37 -17.03
C GLU A 46 25.11 21.94 -17.97
N TRP A 47 23.91 21.33 -17.99
CA TRP A 47 22.84 21.72 -18.91
C TRP A 47 21.63 22.36 -18.24
N ARG A 48 21.56 22.39 -16.90
CA ARG A 48 20.44 22.95 -16.11
C ARG A 48 20.05 24.35 -16.58
N ARG A 49 20.97 25.13 -17.18
CA ARG A 49 20.75 26.56 -17.50
C ARG A 49 20.26 27.30 -16.25
N SER A 50 19.63 28.45 -16.40
CA SER A 50 19.05 29.23 -15.28
C SER A 50 17.79 28.60 -14.66
N THR A 51 17.50 27.31 -14.87
CA THR A 51 16.29 26.70 -14.29
C THR A 51 16.44 26.46 -12.79
N SER A 52 15.38 26.72 -12.03
CA SER A 52 15.29 26.39 -10.61
C SER A 52 15.11 24.90 -10.32
N MET A 53 14.84 24.07 -11.34
CA MET A 53 14.62 22.62 -11.21
C MET A 53 15.83 21.88 -10.64
N THR A 54 15.63 20.92 -9.73
CA THR A 54 16.69 20.05 -9.19
C THR A 54 16.81 18.72 -9.95
N ARG A 55 17.88 17.95 -9.70
CA ARG A 55 18.07 16.59 -10.22
C ARG A 55 16.89 15.67 -9.86
N GLU A 56 16.50 15.72 -8.59
CA GLU A 56 15.38 14.97 -8.01
C GLU A 56 14.06 15.31 -8.72
N THR A 57 13.82 16.60 -8.94
CA THR A 57 12.62 17.07 -9.64
C THR A 57 12.59 16.59 -11.08
N PHE A 58 13.73 16.58 -11.78
CA PHE A 58 13.84 16.05 -13.14
C PHE A 58 13.57 14.54 -13.19
N VAL A 59 14.10 13.77 -12.23
CA VAL A 59 13.82 12.34 -12.10
C VAL A 59 12.32 12.09 -11.86
N THR A 60 11.71 12.81 -10.92
CA THR A 60 10.27 12.72 -10.66
C THR A 60 9.44 13.04 -11.91
N ARG A 61 9.82 14.06 -12.69
CA ARG A 61 9.15 14.38 -13.96
C ARG A 61 9.34 13.32 -15.03
N SER A 62 10.52 12.70 -15.09
CA SER A 62 10.81 11.62 -16.05
C SER A 62 9.99 10.38 -15.74
N ILE A 63 9.92 9.98 -14.47
CA ILE A 63 9.05 8.89 -14.02
C ILE A 63 7.57 9.24 -14.25
N GLY A 64 7.17 10.47 -13.98
CA GLY A 64 5.81 10.94 -14.27
C GLY A 64 5.46 10.93 -15.76
N ALA A 65 6.43 11.17 -16.65
CA ALA A 65 6.24 11.02 -18.10
C ALA A 65 6.03 9.54 -18.48
N LEU A 66 6.79 8.61 -17.90
CA LEU A 66 6.56 7.17 -18.09
C LEU A 66 5.16 6.76 -17.62
N VAL A 67 4.70 7.22 -16.47
CA VAL A 67 3.33 6.98 -15.98
C VAL A 67 2.27 7.44 -16.99
N LYS A 68 2.45 8.63 -17.59
CA LYS A 68 1.54 9.13 -18.62
C LYS A 68 1.50 8.22 -19.84
N VAL A 69 2.67 7.79 -20.33
CA VAL A 69 2.77 6.88 -21.48
C VAL A 69 2.12 5.53 -21.18
N VAL A 70 2.29 4.99 -19.96
CA VAL A 70 1.61 3.77 -19.51
C VAL A 70 0.09 3.92 -19.58
N HIS A 71 -0.45 5.02 -19.06
CA HIS A 71 -1.89 5.30 -19.11
C HIS A 71 -2.42 5.47 -20.54
N ILE A 72 -1.73 6.24 -21.38
CA ILE A 72 -2.10 6.44 -22.80
C ILE A 72 -2.17 5.09 -23.51
N HIS A 73 -1.08 4.33 -23.44
CA HIS A 73 -0.99 3.03 -24.09
C HIS A 73 -1.99 2.01 -23.54
N HIS A 74 -2.32 2.07 -22.25
CA HIS A 74 -3.37 1.21 -21.68
C HIS A 74 -4.75 1.53 -22.26
N VAL A 75 -5.11 2.82 -22.34
CA VAL A 75 -6.40 3.26 -22.89
C VAL A 75 -6.52 2.88 -24.37
N GLU A 76 -5.45 3.06 -25.14
CA GLU A 76 -5.43 2.76 -26.57
C GLU A 76 -5.46 1.26 -26.87
N ARG A 77 -4.66 0.47 -26.15
CA ARG A 77 -4.46 -0.96 -26.45
C ARG A 77 -5.45 -1.87 -25.73
N LYS A 78 -6.01 -1.44 -24.60
CA LYS A 78 -6.98 -2.22 -23.79
C LYS A 78 -6.46 -3.64 -23.51
N THR A 79 -7.06 -4.66 -24.11
CA THR A 79 -6.72 -6.07 -23.91
C THR A 79 -5.38 -6.47 -24.53
N SER A 80 -4.86 -5.71 -25.50
CA SER A 80 -3.53 -5.93 -26.10
C SER A 80 -2.41 -5.17 -25.39
N PHE A 81 -2.72 -4.52 -24.26
CA PHE A 81 -1.69 -3.86 -23.44
C PHE A 81 -0.65 -4.85 -22.94
N ASN A 82 0.63 -4.56 -23.22
CA ASN A 82 1.76 -5.38 -22.79
C ASN A 82 2.54 -4.67 -21.67
N GLN A 83 2.47 -5.18 -20.44
CA GLN A 83 3.15 -4.60 -19.28
C GLN A 83 4.68 -4.69 -19.31
N ARG A 84 5.27 -5.61 -20.09
CA ARG A 84 6.71 -5.96 -20.02
C ARG A 84 7.67 -4.79 -20.30
N PRO A 85 7.47 -3.97 -21.34
CA PRO A 85 8.38 -2.86 -21.62
C PRO A 85 8.42 -1.83 -20.49
N TYR A 86 7.26 -1.51 -19.90
CA TYR A 86 7.17 -0.55 -18.81
C TYR A 86 7.76 -1.11 -17.51
N HIS A 87 7.51 -2.39 -17.22
CA HIS A 87 8.16 -3.09 -16.12
C HIS A 87 9.69 -2.98 -16.23
N ARG A 88 10.24 -3.31 -17.41
CA ARG A 88 11.69 -3.21 -17.67
C ARG A 88 12.19 -1.78 -17.49
N LEU A 89 11.48 -0.78 -18.01
CA LEU A 89 11.84 0.63 -17.84
C LEU A 89 11.87 1.05 -16.36
N PHE A 90 10.84 0.74 -15.57
CA PHE A 90 10.83 1.06 -14.14
C PHE A 90 12.01 0.43 -13.41
N VAL A 91 12.25 -0.87 -13.59
CA VAL A 91 13.36 -1.60 -12.94
C VAL A 91 14.72 -1.07 -13.38
N LYS A 92 14.88 -0.78 -14.68
CA LYS A 92 16.13 -0.29 -15.23
C LYS A 92 16.41 1.15 -14.78
N MET A 93 15.39 2.01 -14.76
CA MET A 93 15.48 3.37 -14.22
C MET A 93 15.78 3.37 -12.72
N LEU A 94 15.16 2.49 -11.93
CA LEU A 94 15.49 2.31 -10.51
C LEU A 94 16.98 2.03 -10.32
N THR A 95 17.56 1.19 -11.16
CA THR A 95 18.98 0.80 -11.06
C THR A 95 19.89 1.94 -11.51
N ASP A 96 19.66 2.49 -12.72
CA ASP A 96 20.56 3.45 -13.34
C ASP A 96 20.49 4.85 -12.70
N LEU A 97 19.32 5.27 -12.20
CA LEU A 97 19.13 6.59 -11.57
C LEU A 97 19.52 6.59 -10.10
N ARG A 98 19.46 5.45 -9.41
CA ARG A 98 19.90 5.34 -8.01
C ARG A 98 21.36 5.76 -7.83
N GLU A 99 22.21 5.47 -8.80
CA GLU A 99 23.62 5.91 -8.79
C GLU A 99 23.77 7.45 -8.77
N THR A 100 22.71 8.19 -9.11
CA THR A 100 22.74 9.64 -9.31
C THR A 100 21.94 10.42 -8.27
N VAL A 101 20.78 9.92 -7.86
CA VAL A 101 19.87 10.59 -6.90
C VAL A 101 19.61 9.76 -5.63
N GLY A 102 20.37 8.68 -5.43
CA GLY A 102 20.23 7.81 -4.27
C GLY A 102 18.83 7.23 -4.16
N ASP A 103 18.31 7.18 -2.93
CA ASP A 103 17.01 6.55 -2.66
C ASP A 103 15.81 7.44 -3.04
N HIS A 104 16.02 8.69 -3.53
CA HIS A 104 14.94 9.54 -4.07
C HIS A 104 14.19 8.85 -5.21
N VAL A 105 14.89 8.06 -6.03
CA VAL A 105 14.26 7.29 -7.12
C VAL A 105 13.21 6.32 -6.57
N SER A 106 13.43 5.71 -5.40
CA SER A 106 12.49 4.77 -4.77
C SER A 106 11.21 5.48 -4.34
N PHE A 107 11.30 6.71 -3.83
CA PHE A 107 10.15 7.55 -3.50
C PHE A 107 9.38 7.96 -4.76
N ALA A 108 10.07 8.45 -5.79
CA ALA A 108 9.43 8.82 -7.05
C ALA A 108 8.73 7.63 -7.74
N VAL A 109 9.30 6.42 -7.65
CA VAL A 109 8.65 5.19 -8.12
C VAL A 109 7.46 4.81 -7.23
N SER A 110 7.50 5.03 -5.92
CA SER A 110 6.36 4.77 -5.05
C SER A 110 5.14 5.64 -5.42
N ASP A 111 5.35 6.93 -5.73
CA ASP A 111 4.30 7.82 -6.20
C ASP A 111 3.75 7.37 -7.56
N ALA A 112 4.64 6.92 -8.45
CA ALA A 112 4.27 6.36 -9.75
C ALA A 112 3.41 5.09 -9.61
N LEU A 113 3.76 4.20 -8.68
CA LEU A 113 2.98 2.99 -8.40
C LEU A 113 1.60 3.34 -7.84
N ILE A 114 1.45 4.34 -6.96
CA ILE A 114 0.12 4.79 -6.53
C ILE A 114 -0.70 5.30 -7.73
N ALA A 115 -0.10 6.08 -8.62
CA ALA A 115 -0.78 6.55 -9.84
C ALA A 115 -1.16 5.40 -10.81
N LEU A 116 -0.40 4.31 -10.79
CA LEU A 116 -0.58 3.10 -11.61
C LEU A 116 -1.23 1.94 -10.85
N GLN A 117 -1.90 2.22 -9.72
CA GLN A 117 -2.47 1.17 -8.87
C GLN A 117 -3.41 0.22 -9.65
N PRO A 118 -3.49 -1.07 -9.28
CA PRO A 118 -4.26 -2.07 -10.03
C PRO A 118 -5.74 -1.72 -10.24
N ARG A 119 -6.34 -0.94 -9.34
CA ARG A 119 -7.73 -0.46 -9.50
C ARG A 119 -7.90 0.46 -10.72
N ASN A 120 -6.87 1.23 -11.06
CA ASN A 120 -6.88 2.12 -12.22
C ASN A 120 -6.39 1.40 -13.48
N LEU A 121 -5.42 0.49 -13.34
CA LEU A 121 -4.77 -0.18 -14.45
C LEU A 121 -4.58 -1.68 -14.18
N PRO A 122 -5.65 -2.50 -14.23
CA PRO A 122 -5.60 -3.92 -13.87
C PRO A 122 -4.60 -4.73 -14.69
N ALA A 123 -4.40 -4.36 -15.96
CA ALA A 123 -3.50 -5.03 -16.88
C ALA A 123 -2.00 -4.92 -16.49
N PHE A 124 -1.66 -4.03 -15.55
CA PHE A 124 -0.32 -3.85 -15.03
C PHE A 124 -0.15 -4.40 -13.61
N ALA A 125 -1.17 -5.05 -13.03
CA ALA A 125 -1.15 -5.49 -11.63
C ALA A 125 0.03 -6.40 -11.27
N PHE A 126 0.47 -7.26 -12.19
CA PHE A 126 1.60 -8.17 -11.94
C PHE A 126 2.93 -7.42 -11.94
N ALA A 127 3.22 -6.62 -12.97
CA ALA A 127 4.40 -5.77 -13.01
C ALA A 127 4.43 -4.79 -11.83
N TRP A 128 3.26 -4.24 -11.47
CA TRP A 128 3.10 -3.36 -10.33
C TRP A 128 3.52 -4.03 -9.02
N LEU A 129 3.07 -5.28 -8.78
CA LEU A 129 3.45 -6.05 -7.59
C LEU A 129 4.94 -6.40 -7.58
N GLU A 130 5.52 -6.76 -8.74
CA GLU A 130 6.95 -7.04 -8.87
C GLU A 130 7.81 -5.80 -8.57
N ILE A 131 7.43 -4.61 -9.06
CA ILE A 131 8.16 -3.37 -8.79
C ILE A 131 8.02 -2.97 -7.31
N LEU A 132 6.82 -3.09 -6.73
CA LEU A 132 6.60 -2.84 -5.30
C LEU A 132 7.51 -3.72 -4.44
N ALA A 133 7.60 -5.00 -4.78
CA ALA A 133 8.42 -5.99 -4.07
C ALA A 133 9.92 -5.91 -4.39
N HIS A 134 10.34 -5.01 -5.28
CA HIS A 134 11.70 -4.95 -5.76
C HIS A 134 12.68 -4.52 -4.65
N ARG A 135 13.89 -5.11 -4.63
CA ARG A 135 14.94 -4.85 -3.62
C ARG A 135 15.43 -3.39 -3.54
N LEU A 136 15.21 -2.60 -4.59
CA LEU A 136 15.52 -1.16 -4.61
C LEU A 136 14.32 -0.29 -4.21
N VAL A 137 13.14 -0.88 -4.02
CA VAL A 137 11.91 -0.19 -3.60
C VAL A 137 11.60 -0.54 -2.15
N MET A 138 11.18 -1.77 -1.85
CA MET A 138 10.69 -2.16 -0.53
C MET A 138 11.70 -1.89 0.60
N PRO A 139 12.92 -2.48 0.61
CA PRO A 139 13.87 -2.22 1.69
C PRO A 139 14.28 -0.75 1.78
N LYS A 140 14.39 -0.05 0.64
CA LYS A 140 14.83 1.35 0.61
C LYS A 140 13.79 2.32 1.17
N LEU A 141 12.51 2.03 0.97
CA LEU A 141 11.43 2.79 1.59
C LEU A 141 11.30 2.45 3.07
N LEU A 142 11.32 1.17 3.43
CA LEU A 142 11.09 0.73 4.81
C LEU A 142 12.25 1.05 5.76
N GLN A 143 13.48 1.17 5.24
CA GLN A 143 14.67 1.55 6.01
C GLN A 143 15.01 3.05 5.88
N ALA A 144 14.18 3.84 5.20
CA ALA A 144 14.42 5.27 5.06
C ALA A 144 14.42 5.96 6.43
N GLN A 145 15.36 6.91 6.63
CA GLN A 145 15.51 7.62 7.90
C GLN A 145 14.19 8.22 8.40
N GLY A 146 13.91 7.99 9.68
CA GLY A 146 12.70 8.49 10.35
C GLY A 146 11.41 7.89 9.79
N ASN A 147 11.46 6.65 9.27
CA ASN A 147 10.30 5.92 8.73
C ASN A 147 9.55 6.67 7.60
N LYS A 148 10.22 7.60 6.91
CA LYS A 148 9.60 8.44 5.87
C LYS A 148 9.00 7.65 4.72
N GLY A 149 9.55 6.46 4.42
CA GLY A 149 9.04 5.58 3.36
C GLY A 149 7.92 4.63 3.81
N TRP A 150 7.59 4.57 5.10
CA TRP A 150 6.54 3.68 5.60
C TRP A 150 5.16 4.08 5.07
N LEU A 151 4.79 5.36 5.15
CA LEU A 151 3.48 5.82 4.68
C LEU A 151 3.29 5.61 3.16
N PRO A 152 4.26 5.95 2.27
CA PRO A 152 4.17 5.59 0.86
C PRO A 152 3.99 4.08 0.63
N PHE A 153 4.74 3.23 1.34
CA PHE A 153 4.66 1.79 1.19
C PHE A 153 3.33 1.22 1.71
N HIS A 154 2.85 1.72 2.84
CA HIS A 154 1.52 1.45 3.39
C HIS A 154 0.41 1.72 2.39
N LYS A 155 0.41 2.91 1.76
CA LYS A 155 -0.59 3.27 0.75
C LYS A 155 -0.62 2.28 -0.41
N MET A 156 0.55 1.79 -0.86
CA MET A 156 0.61 0.81 -1.94
C MET A 156 0.01 -0.53 -1.50
N LEU A 157 0.35 -1.05 -0.32
CA LEU A 157 -0.25 -2.29 0.18
C LEU A 157 -1.76 -2.18 0.38
N VAL A 158 -2.25 -1.05 0.90
CA VAL A 158 -3.69 -0.79 1.01
C VAL A 158 -4.35 -0.81 -0.37
N ALA A 159 -3.75 -0.17 -1.37
CA ALA A 159 -4.27 -0.19 -2.74
C ALA A 159 -4.32 -1.62 -3.32
N LEU A 160 -3.32 -2.46 -3.02
CA LEU A 160 -3.29 -3.86 -3.41
C LEU A 160 -4.42 -4.66 -2.74
N PHE A 161 -4.61 -4.53 -1.43
CA PHE A 161 -5.66 -5.23 -0.70
C PHE A 161 -7.05 -4.79 -1.17
N GLN A 162 -7.28 -3.49 -1.33
CA GLN A 162 -8.54 -2.95 -1.85
C GLN A 162 -8.85 -3.42 -3.27
N TYR A 163 -7.82 -3.58 -4.11
CA TYR A 163 -8.00 -4.17 -5.42
C TYR A 163 -8.47 -5.63 -5.32
N MET A 164 -7.82 -6.45 -4.49
CA MET A 164 -8.15 -7.88 -4.39
C MET A 164 -9.43 -8.18 -3.59
N GLU A 165 -9.86 -7.25 -2.73
CA GLU A 165 -10.97 -7.40 -1.78
C GLU A 165 -12.24 -8.07 -2.37
N PRO A 166 -12.75 -7.66 -3.56
CA PRO A 166 -13.99 -8.22 -4.08
C PRO A 166 -13.92 -9.73 -4.37
N TRP A 167 -12.75 -10.20 -4.83
CA TRP A 167 -12.50 -11.63 -5.11
C TRP A 167 -12.20 -12.41 -3.83
N LEU A 168 -11.50 -11.76 -2.90
CA LEU A 168 -11.12 -12.34 -1.62
C LEU A 168 -12.32 -12.59 -0.70
N ARG A 169 -13.32 -11.71 -0.69
CA ARG A 169 -14.48 -11.79 0.20
C ARG A 169 -15.20 -13.14 0.09
N ASN A 170 -15.47 -13.58 -1.14
CA ASN A 170 -16.22 -14.80 -1.41
C ASN A 170 -15.32 -16.00 -1.75
N ALA A 171 -13.99 -15.84 -1.62
CA ALA A 171 -13.00 -16.83 -2.05
C ALA A 171 -13.15 -17.26 -3.54
N ASP A 172 -13.68 -16.37 -4.38
CA ASP A 172 -13.80 -16.56 -5.81
C ASP A 172 -12.53 -16.02 -6.50
N LEU A 173 -11.54 -16.89 -6.64
CA LEU A 173 -10.21 -16.54 -7.13
C LEU A 173 -9.96 -17.16 -8.52
N PRO A 174 -10.30 -16.45 -9.60
CA PRO A 174 -9.87 -16.82 -10.94
C PRO A 174 -8.36 -17.04 -11.00
N PRO A 175 -7.83 -17.86 -11.93
CA PRO A 175 -6.41 -18.21 -11.95
C PRO A 175 -5.45 -17.01 -11.89
N PRO A 176 -5.68 -15.87 -12.59
CA PRO A 176 -4.82 -14.69 -12.46
C PRO A 176 -4.86 -14.06 -11.06
N ILE A 177 -6.03 -14.00 -10.43
CA ILE A 177 -6.19 -13.46 -9.08
C ILE A 177 -5.54 -14.38 -8.05
N LYS A 178 -5.65 -15.71 -8.21
CA LYS A 178 -4.95 -16.68 -7.37
C LYS A 178 -3.43 -16.52 -7.45
N LEU A 179 -2.90 -16.28 -8.65
CA LEU A 179 -1.47 -16.01 -8.83
C LEU A 179 -1.05 -14.70 -8.14
N LEU A 180 -1.84 -13.64 -8.28
CA LEU A 180 -1.60 -12.35 -7.61
C LEU A 180 -1.66 -12.48 -6.08
N TYR A 181 -2.62 -13.26 -5.56
CA TYR A 181 -2.74 -13.56 -4.14
C TYR A 181 -1.50 -14.29 -3.61
N ASN A 182 -0.99 -15.29 -4.33
CA ASN A 182 0.26 -15.98 -3.96
C ASN A 182 1.46 -15.03 -3.93
N GLY A 183 1.54 -14.09 -4.89
CA GLY A 183 2.56 -13.03 -4.86
C GLY A 183 2.42 -12.11 -3.64
N THR A 184 1.18 -11.75 -3.28
CA THR A 184 0.88 -10.94 -2.10
C THR A 184 1.30 -11.64 -0.81
N LEU A 185 1.03 -12.94 -0.67
CA LEU A 185 1.48 -13.73 0.48
C LEU A 185 3.01 -13.72 0.60
N ARG A 186 3.74 -13.85 -0.51
CA ARG A 186 5.21 -13.78 -0.50
C ARG A 186 5.71 -12.41 -0.05
N VAL A 187 5.09 -11.34 -0.53
CA VAL A 187 5.41 -9.97 -0.07
C VAL A 187 5.19 -9.84 1.43
N LEU A 188 4.05 -10.30 1.95
CA LEU A 188 3.78 -10.24 3.38
C LEU A 188 4.69 -11.12 4.23
N LEU A 189 5.10 -12.29 3.72
CA LEU A 189 6.08 -13.14 4.41
C LEU A 189 7.44 -12.46 4.53
N VAL A 190 7.90 -11.78 3.48
CA VAL A 190 9.13 -10.97 3.55
C VAL A 190 8.95 -9.82 4.54
N LEU A 191 7.82 -9.12 4.52
CA LEU A 191 7.54 -8.04 5.46
C LEU A 191 7.49 -8.52 6.91
N LEU A 192 6.87 -9.68 7.17
CA LEU A 192 6.80 -10.27 8.50
C LEU A 192 8.18 -10.66 9.03
N HIS A 193 9.06 -11.14 8.16
CA HIS A 193 10.41 -11.55 8.55
C HIS A 193 11.37 -10.35 8.71
N ASP A 194 11.42 -9.46 7.73
CA ASP A 194 12.43 -8.40 7.64
C ASP A 194 11.98 -7.08 8.27
N PHE A 195 10.66 -6.82 8.33
CA PHE A 195 10.08 -5.53 8.73
C PHE A 195 8.80 -5.69 9.60
N PRO A 196 8.81 -6.52 10.65
CA PRO A 196 7.58 -6.82 11.40
C PRO A 196 6.99 -5.60 12.11
N GLU A 197 7.81 -4.63 12.54
CA GLU A 197 7.32 -3.39 13.17
C GLU A 197 6.42 -2.59 12.20
N PHE A 198 6.73 -2.57 10.90
CA PHE A 198 5.89 -1.90 9.91
C PHE A 198 4.50 -2.55 9.83
N LEU A 199 4.42 -3.89 9.82
CA LEU A 199 3.15 -4.61 9.83
C LEU A 199 2.40 -4.39 11.15
N CYS A 200 3.12 -4.45 12.28
CA CYS A 200 2.59 -4.25 13.61
C CYS A 200 2.01 -2.84 13.79
N GLU A 201 2.68 -1.78 13.34
CA GLU A 201 2.23 -0.41 13.55
C GLU A 201 1.08 0.02 12.61
N TYR A 202 0.95 -0.62 11.44
CA TYR A 202 -0.16 -0.42 10.50
C TYR A 202 -1.25 -1.50 10.56
N HIS A 203 -1.17 -2.45 11.51
CA HIS A 203 -2.03 -3.64 11.58
C HIS A 203 -3.52 -3.30 11.48
N TYR A 204 -3.95 -2.22 12.15
CA TYR A 204 -5.33 -1.75 12.16
C TYR A 204 -5.84 -1.46 10.76
N SER A 205 -5.12 -0.61 10.01
CA SER A 205 -5.53 -0.22 8.66
C SER A 205 -5.48 -1.36 7.65
N PHE A 206 -4.54 -2.30 7.80
CA PHE A 206 -4.50 -3.48 6.94
C PHE A 206 -5.69 -4.40 7.23
N CYS A 207 -6.03 -4.63 8.50
CA CYS A 207 -7.19 -5.41 8.88
C CYS A 207 -8.53 -4.76 8.47
N ASP A 208 -8.57 -3.43 8.32
CA ASP A 208 -9.75 -2.72 7.80
C ASP A 208 -10.03 -2.99 6.32
N VAL A 209 -9.01 -3.35 5.53
CA VAL A 209 -9.15 -3.59 4.08
C VAL A 209 -9.00 -5.05 3.67
N ILE A 210 -8.51 -5.91 4.56
CA ILE A 210 -8.44 -7.36 4.32
C ILE A 210 -9.76 -8.00 4.80
N PRO A 211 -10.50 -8.72 3.94
CA PRO A 211 -11.72 -9.42 4.33
C PRO A 211 -11.50 -10.38 5.52
N ALA A 212 -12.50 -10.49 6.39
CA ALA A 212 -12.44 -11.41 7.53
C ALA A 212 -12.30 -12.88 7.12
N SER A 213 -12.76 -13.25 5.91
CA SER A 213 -12.58 -14.58 5.32
C SER A 213 -11.12 -14.92 5.01
N CYS A 214 -10.25 -13.91 4.85
CA CYS A 214 -8.83 -14.08 4.56
C CYS A 214 -8.00 -14.34 5.82
N VAL A 215 -8.31 -15.42 6.53
CA VAL A 215 -7.68 -15.77 7.82
C VAL A 215 -6.15 -15.77 7.72
N GLN A 216 -5.58 -16.47 6.74
CA GLN A 216 -4.12 -16.53 6.57
C GLN A 216 -3.50 -15.14 6.35
N LEU A 217 -4.12 -14.30 5.52
CA LEU A 217 -3.61 -12.98 5.18
C LEU A 217 -3.62 -12.05 6.40
N ARG A 218 -4.72 -12.09 7.18
CA ARG A 218 -4.83 -11.34 8.44
C ARG A 218 -3.84 -11.84 9.47
N ASN A 219 -3.66 -13.15 9.60
CA ASN A 219 -2.71 -13.72 10.54
C ASN A 219 -1.27 -13.30 10.24
N LEU A 220 -0.86 -13.20 8.96
CA LEU A 220 0.48 -12.67 8.64
C LEU A 220 0.70 -11.25 9.16
N VAL A 221 -0.34 -10.41 9.16
CA VAL A 221 -0.26 -9.05 9.72
C VAL A 221 -0.31 -9.08 11.25
N LEU A 222 -1.26 -9.83 11.83
CA LEU A 222 -1.53 -9.88 13.27
C LEU A 222 -0.52 -10.71 14.07
N SER A 223 0.28 -11.54 13.40
CA SER A 223 1.40 -12.27 14.00
C SER A 223 2.69 -11.46 13.99
N ALA A 224 2.71 -10.25 13.42
CA ALA A 224 3.87 -9.38 13.48
C ALA A 224 4.00 -8.76 14.88
N PHE A 225 5.19 -8.82 15.46
CA PHE A 225 5.54 -8.20 16.73
C PHE A 225 6.97 -7.63 16.67
N PRO A 226 7.32 -6.64 17.52
CA PRO A 226 8.65 -6.03 17.49
C PRO A 226 9.78 -7.05 17.67
N LEU A 227 10.86 -6.95 16.88
CA LEU A 227 11.95 -7.95 16.83
C LEU A 227 12.67 -8.16 18.18
N ARG A 228 12.61 -7.18 19.08
CA ARG A 228 13.27 -7.24 20.40
C ARG A 228 12.35 -7.72 21.51
N MET A 229 11.11 -8.07 21.20
CA MET A 229 10.15 -8.62 22.15
C MET A 229 10.29 -10.15 22.20
N ALA A 230 10.41 -10.71 23.41
CA ALA A 230 10.38 -12.14 23.63
C ALA A 230 8.98 -12.55 24.04
N LEU A 231 8.30 -13.34 23.19
CA LEU A 231 6.97 -13.86 23.51
C LEU A 231 7.13 -15.15 24.34
N PRO A 232 6.46 -15.27 25.50
CA PRO A 232 6.43 -16.53 26.22
C PRO A 232 5.67 -17.59 25.41
N ASP A 233 6.07 -18.86 25.55
CA ASP A 233 5.34 -19.97 24.94
C ASP A 233 3.93 -20.05 25.57
N PRO A 234 2.84 -19.91 24.78
CA PRO A 234 1.47 -19.98 25.28
C PRO A 234 1.12 -21.30 25.98
N PHE A 235 1.87 -22.38 25.70
CA PHE A 235 1.67 -23.70 26.32
C PHE A 235 2.50 -23.91 27.59
N THR A 236 3.25 -22.90 28.05
CA THR A 236 3.99 -22.97 29.31
C THR A 236 3.04 -23.20 30.48
N PRO A 237 3.18 -24.30 31.25
CA PRO A 237 2.33 -24.54 32.42
C PRO A 237 2.42 -23.39 33.43
N HIS A 238 1.27 -22.98 33.95
CA HIS A 238 1.17 -21.89 34.94
C HIS A 238 1.72 -20.53 34.49
N LEU A 239 1.73 -20.24 33.17
CA LEU A 239 2.05 -18.91 32.65
C LEU A 239 1.13 -17.85 33.26
N LYS A 240 1.73 -16.88 33.96
CA LYS A 240 1.04 -15.74 34.57
C LYS A 240 1.14 -14.52 33.66
N VAL A 241 0.14 -14.36 32.79
CA VAL A 241 0.09 -13.27 31.81
C VAL A 241 0.04 -11.90 32.49
N ASP A 242 -0.62 -11.81 33.66
CA ASP A 242 -0.74 -10.63 34.50
C ASP A 242 0.60 -10.10 35.06
N LEU A 243 1.65 -10.94 35.05
CA LEU A 243 2.99 -10.56 35.51
C LEU A 243 3.92 -10.11 34.37
N LEU A 244 3.49 -10.21 33.11
CA LEU A 244 4.31 -9.81 31.97
C LEU A 244 4.37 -8.27 31.92
N PRO A 245 5.57 -7.66 31.90
CA PRO A 245 5.69 -6.20 31.91
C PRO A 245 5.03 -5.55 30.70
N GLU A 246 4.98 -6.25 29.57
CA GLU A 246 4.47 -5.74 28.29
C GLU A 246 2.95 -5.53 28.28
N ILE A 247 2.17 -6.17 29.17
CA ILE A 247 0.69 -6.01 29.19
C ILE A 247 0.25 -4.60 29.56
N SER A 248 1.13 -3.86 30.24
CA SER A 248 0.89 -2.48 30.67
C SER A 248 1.25 -1.45 29.59
N VAL A 249 1.88 -1.89 28.50
CA VAL A 249 2.38 -1.04 27.43
C VAL A 249 1.42 -1.07 26.25
N ALA A 250 0.79 0.06 25.95
CA ALA A 250 -0.08 0.18 24.78
C ALA A 250 0.73 0.06 23.47
N PRO A 251 0.25 -0.68 22.46
CA PRO A 251 0.91 -0.78 21.17
C PRO A 251 0.82 0.53 20.38
N THR A 252 1.82 0.79 19.55
CA THR A 252 1.78 1.92 18.59
C THR A 252 0.83 1.60 17.43
N ILE A 253 -0.06 2.55 17.14
CA ILE A 253 -0.99 2.48 16.00
C ILE A 253 -0.79 3.73 15.16
N LEU A 254 -0.13 3.61 14.01
CA LEU A 254 0.15 4.74 13.11
C LEU A 254 -1.06 5.18 12.29
N SER A 255 -2.09 4.32 12.22
CA SER A 255 -3.32 4.59 11.48
C SER A 255 -4.28 5.42 12.33
N ASN A 256 -4.97 6.38 11.72
CA ASN A 256 -6.04 7.12 12.41
C ASN A 256 -7.28 6.24 12.55
N PHE A 257 -7.29 5.37 13.57
CA PHE A 257 -8.40 4.47 13.86
C PHE A 257 -9.67 5.20 14.34
N THR A 258 -9.61 6.50 14.60
CA THR A 258 -10.80 7.31 14.96
C THR A 258 -11.48 7.96 13.74
N ALA A 259 -10.89 7.84 12.54
CA ALA A 259 -11.39 8.48 11.33
C ALA A 259 -12.83 8.08 10.99
N SER A 260 -13.18 6.79 11.10
CA SER A 260 -14.54 6.31 10.79
C SER A 260 -15.57 6.85 11.77
N ILE A 261 -15.23 6.99 13.06
CA ILE A 261 -16.10 7.61 14.07
C ILE A 261 -16.30 9.09 13.74
N ALA A 262 -15.22 9.80 13.42
CA ALA A 262 -15.26 11.23 13.07
C ALA A 262 -16.09 11.51 11.80
N ALA A 263 -16.19 10.55 10.89
CA ALA A 263 -17.01 10.65 9.68
C ALA A 263 -18.53 10.60 9.96
N VAL A 264 -18.95 10.11 11.12
CA VAL A 264 -20.37 10.07 11.52
C VAL A 264 -20.68 11.28 12.41
N PRO A 265 -21.53 12.22 11.97
CA PRO A 265 -21.84 13.42 12.73
C PRO A 265 -22.30 13.12 14.16
N GLY A 266 -21.68 13.80 15.15
CA GLY A 266 -22.03 13.68 16.57
C GLY A 266 -21.63 12.38 17.26
N LEU A 267 -21.26 11.33 16.52
CA LEU A 267 -21.04 9.99 17.08
C LEU A 267 -19.94 9.95 18.14
N ARG A 268 -18.82 10.67 17.93
CA ARG A 268 -17.73 10.73 18.91
C ARG A 268 -18.21 11.25 20.26
N ASN A 269 -18.92 12.38 20.26
CA ASN A 269 -19.41 13.01 21.49
C ASN A 269 -20.44 12.12 22.20
N GLU A 270 -21.33 11.49 21.44
CA GLU A 270 -22.31 10.56 21.98
C GLU A 270 -21.66 9.31 22.59
N LEU A 271 -20.63 8.77 21.92
CA LEU A 271 -19.85 7.63 22.41
C LEU A 271 -19.08 8.01 23.68
N ASP A 272 -18.45 9.19 23.72
CA ASP A 272 -17.76 9.69 24.91
C ASP A 272 -18.73 9.88 26.09
N ALA A 273 -19.92 10.44 25.85
CA ALA A 273 -20.94 10.59 26.89
C ALA A 273 -21.46 9.24 27.41
N PHE A 274 -21.60 8.26 26.51
CA PHE A 274 -21.97 6.89 26.88
C PHE A 274 -20.87 6.23 27.72
N LEU A 275 -19.60 6.31 27.30
CA LEU A 275 -18.47 5.72 28.01
C LEU A 275 -18.20 6.40 29.37
N LYS A 276 -18.54 7.68 29.52
CA LYS A 276 -18.48 8.41 30.80
C LYS A 276 -19.67 8.11 31.73
N GLY A 277 -20.71 7.44 31.26
CA GLY A 277 -21.96 7.25 32.00
C GLY A 277 -22.74 8.56 32.23
N THR A 278 -22.45 9.62 31.47
CA THR A 278 -23.09 10.94 31.63
C THR A 278 -24.28 11.16 30.69
N ARG A 279 -24.63 10.14 29.89
CA ARG A 279 -25.75 10.20 28.95
C ARG A 279 -27.09 10.09 29.69
N SER A 280 -28.02 11.02 29.40
CA SER A 280 -29.36 11.04 30.00
C SER A 280 -30.34 10.02 29.42
N GLY A 281 -30.01 9.38 28.29
CA GLY A 281 -30.79 8.29 27.68
C GLY A 281 -30.23 6.93 28.05
N GLY A 282 -31.11 5.95 28.36
CA GLY A 282 -30.70 4.64 28.84
C GLY A 282 -29.76 3.88 27.89
N ASN A 283 -28.82 3.11 28.45
CA ASN A 283 -27.75 2.44 27.71
C ASN A 283 -28.25 1.61 26.50
N ALA A 284 -29.41 0.96 26.63
CA ALA A 284 -30.00 0.15 25.57
C ALA A 284 -30.43 0.98 24.34
N SER A 285 -30.83 2.24 24.52
CA SER A 285 -31.22 3.10 23.41
C SER A 285 -30.00 3.48 22.58
N PHE A 286 -28.89 3.84 23.23
CA PHE A 286 -27.65 4.17 22.54
C PHE A 286 -27.08 3.00 21.75
N VAL A 287 -27.07 1.79 22.32
CA VAL A 287 -26.59 0.60 21.59
C VAL A 287 -27.43 0.36 20.34
N SER A 288 -28.74 0.54 20.41
CA SER A 288 -29.64 0.43 19.26
C SER A 288 -29.36 1.51 18.20
N GLU A 289 -29.16 2.76 18.62
CA GLU A 289 -28.76 3.87 17.75
C GLU A 289 -27.41 3.60 17.07
N LEU A 290 -26.44 3.06 17.80
CA LEU A 290 -25.10 2.74 17.29
C LEU A 290 -25.14 1.63 16.23
N ILE A 291 -25.95 0.59 16.44
CA ILE A 291 -26.18 -0.47 15.45
C ILE A 291 -26.80 0.14 14.18
N ALA A 292 -27.78 1.02 14.34
CA ALA A 292 -28.42 1.70 13.20
C ALA A 292 -27.42 2.60 12.44
N LYS A 293 -26.59 3.37 13.15
CA LYS A 293 -25.53 4.21 12.56
C LYS A 293 -24.42 3.40 11.88
N SER A 294 -24.25 2.14 12.27
CA SER A 294 -23.28 1.22 11.67
C SER A 294 -23.81 0.50 10.43
N ALA A 295 -25.11 0.56 10.16
CA ALA A 295 -25.70 -0.03 8.96
C ALA A 295 -25.45 0.86 7.74
N LEU A 296 -25.08 0.23 6.62
CA LEU A 296 -24.90 0.91 5.34
C LEU A 296 -26.24 1.03 4.59
N PRO A 297 -26.41 2.06 3.74
CA PRO A 297 -27.53 2.13 2.80
C PRO A 297 -27.57 0.87 1.90
N PRO A 298 -28.76 0.38 1.48
CA PRO A 298 -28.88 -0.87 0.74
C PRO A 298 -28.00 -0.97 -0.53
N ALA A 299 -27.88 0.12 -1.28
CA ALA A 299 -27.06 0.17 -2.48
C ALA A 299 -25.56 -0.01 -2.17
N GLU A 300 -25.07 0.64 -1.11
CA GLU A 300 -23.69 0.52 -0.67
C GLU A 300 -23.42 -0.85 -0.03
N ALA A 301 -24.38 -1.36 0.75
CA ALA A 301 -24.31 -2.68 1.34
C ALA A 301 -24.19 -3.78 0.27
N ALA A 302 -24.93 -3.65 -0.85
CA ALA A 302 -24.83 -4.56 -1.98
C ALA A 302 -23.45 -4.48 -2.65
N ALA A 303 -22.94 -3.27 -2.90
CA ALA A 303 -21.61 -3.08 -3.50
C ALA A 303 -20.47 -3.61 -2.59
N ARG A 304 -20.58 -3.40 -1.28
CA ARG A 304 -19.63 -3.88 -0.27
C ARG A 304 -19.91 -5.30 0.23
N GLY A 305 -20.94 -5.97 -0.29
CA GLY A 305 -21.34 -7.33 0.13
C GLY A 305 -21.48 -7.52 1.64
N CYS A 306 -21.76 -6.44 2.36
CA CYS A 306 -21.85 -6.41 3.81
C CYS A 306 -22.85 -5.32 4.21
N ARG A 307 -23.78 -5.66 5.11
CA ARG A 307 -24.78 -4.72 5.62
C ARG A 307 -24.18 -3.61 6.49
N TYR A 308 -22.97 -3.82 7.02
CA TYR A 308 -22.38 -2.96 8.04
C TYR A 308 -21.14 -2.24 7.56
N ASN A 309 -20.92 -1.05 8.10
CA ASN A 309 -19.69 -0.29 7.96
C ASN A 309 -18.62 -0.93 8.86
N VAL A 310 -17.91 -1.93 8.34
CA VAL A 310 -16.88 -2.68 9.08
C VAL A 310 -15.79 -1.75 9.64
N PRO A 311 -15.22 -0.79 8.89
CA PRO A 311 -14.26 0.17 9.45
C PRO A 311 -14.81 0.97 10.64
N LEU A 312 -16.10 1.33 10.64
CA LEU A 312 -16.72 2.00 11.77
C LEU A 312 -16.82 1.09 12.99
N ILE A 313 -17.23 -0.17 12.80
CA ILE A 313 -17.28 -1.16 13.88
C ILE A 313 -15.89 -1.33 14.50
N ASN A 314 -14.87 -1.53 13.67
CA ASN A 314 -13.48 -1.69 14.12
C ASN A 314 -13.01 -0.45 14.91
N SER A 315 -13.33 0.76 14.41
CA SER A 315 -13.00 2.02 15.07
C SER A 315 -13.65 2.13 16.45
N VAL A 316 -14.95 1.82 16.55
CA VAL A 316 -15.72 1.90 17.80
C VAL A 316 -15.15 0.92 18.83
N VAL A 317 -14.88 -0.33 18.43
CA VAL A 317 -14.32 -1.36 19.31
C VAL A 317 -12.96 -0.91 19.85
N LEU A 318 -12.04 -0.50 18.98
CA LEU A 318 -10.71 -0.09 19.40
C LEU A 318 -10.73 1.19 20.25
N TYR A 319 -11.56 2.18 19.89
CA TYR A 319 -11.71 3.41 20.65
C TYR A 319 -12.26 3.17 22.06
N SER A 320 -13.31 2.35 22.19
CA SER A 320 -13.87 1.99 23.49
C SER A 320 -12.86 1.23 24.36
N GLY A 321 -12.07 0.32 23.77
CA GLY A 321 -11.00 -0.38 24.49
C GLY A 321 -9.89 0.57 24.96
N ALA A 322 -9.41 1.45 24.09
CA ALA A 322 -8.40 2.45 24.45
C ALA A 322 -8.91 3.44 25.52
N TYR A 323 -10.19 3.82 25.45
CA TYR A 323 -10.84 4.62 26.49
C TYR A 323 -10.87 3.89 27.83
N ALA A 324 -11.27 2.62 27.85
CA ALA A 324 -11.32 1.82 29.06
C ALA A 324 -9.93 1.66 29.70
N ILE A 325 -8.88 1.40 28.92
CA ILE A 325 -7.50 1.28 29.44
C ILE A 325 -7.02 2.61 30.06
N SER A 326 -7.37 3.75 29.46
CA SER A 326 -6.95 5.06 29.96
C SER A 326 -7.75 5.58 31.17
N HIS A 327 -8.95 5.03 31.42
CA HIS A 327 -9.87 5.53 32.46
C HIS A 327 -10.29 4.46 33.49
N GLY A 328 -9.90 3.20 33.31
CA GLY A 328 -10.33 2.05 34.11
C GLY A 328 -9.17 1.20 34.60
N GLY A 329 -8.23 1.82 35.32
CA GLY A 329 -7.26 1.12 36.19
C GLY A 329 -7.87 0.80 37.55
#